data_AF-A0A7S2I3D2-F1
#
_entry.id   AF-A0A7S2I3D2-F1
#
_cell.length_a   1.000
_cell.length_b   1.000
_cell.length_c   1.000
_cell.angle_alpha   90.00
_cell.angle_beta   90.00
_cell.angle_gamma   90.00
#
_symmetry.space_group_name_H-M   'P 1'
#
loop_
_entity.id
_entity.type
_entity.pdbx_description
1 polymer ?
#
loop_
_entity_poly.entity_id
_entity_poly.type
_entity_poly.pdbx_seq_one_letter_code
_entity_poly.pdbx_strand_id
1 'polypeptide(L)'
;CVYEAFLAYSLNTPIFTATKPVRGLRMHIGCMLVRYIAFGWLSLALIRFAVPDVDASAGTILVVIPAYTLSALFNSSLALAITNEAGAVLSAVLYSNLVRVYYLERNIPLFAYYLTVLVTFAAFFALREMDRLWAREHKREAAELQQDYTGRLQDAVASVPQDREHILAAIQTQNQEADVERAIDVLINAGMSTPALRSAAALGVDVSGAGCWNSGFVFGTVVFLVITPWLHLVTESVTPFWTFWCSVVTTEGIIWAVLFSYLGVDQRGFAASSATLLGFLPHGLTWAVAFLAGAERPGGISDLASAIVWGPLVITFSR
;
A
#
# COMPACT_ATOMS: atom_id res chain seq x y z
N CYS A 1 -4.40 -1.13 30.63
CA CYS A 1 -5.38 -0.66 29.63
C CYS A 1 -6.25 0.51 30.11
N VAL A 2 -7.21 0.33 31.04
CA VAL A 2 -8.13 1.44 31.42
C VAL A 2 -7.41 2.68 31.95
N TYR A 3 -6.42 2.50 32.83
CA TYR A 3 -5.62 3.63 33.32
C TYR A 3 -4.85 4.35 32.22
N GLU A 4 -4.24 3.59 31.30
CA GLU A 4 -3.49 4.15 30.17
C GLU A 4 -4.43 4.91 29.22
N ALA A 5 -5.64 4.38 28.98
CA ALA A 5 -6.68 5.05 28.22
C ALA A 5 -7.10 6.37 28.87
N PHE A 6 -7.36 6.37 30.17
CA PHE A 6 -7.68 7.57 30.94
C PHE A 6 -6.53 8.58 30.94
N LEU A 7 -5.29 8.14 31.18
CA LEU A 7 -4.12 9.01 31.21
C LEU A 7 -3.87 9.63 29.83
N ALA A 8 -3.97 8.85 28.76
CA ALA A 8 -3.73 9.35 27.43
C ALA A 8 -4.88 10.23 26.91
N TYR A 9 -6.12 9.97 27.33
CA TYR A 9 -7.22 10.89 27.10
C TYR A 9 -6.98 12.22 27.82
N SER A 10 -6.73 12.20 29.13
CA SER A 10 -6.53 13.41 29.95
C SER A 10 -5.30 14.23 29.55
N LEU A 11 -4.22 13.58 29.12
CA LEU A 11 -3.01 14.23 28.60
C LEU A 11 -3.10 14.55 27.10
N ASN A 12 -4.20 14.20 26.43
CA ASN A 12 -4.38 14.34 25.00
C ASN A 12 -3.25 13.70 24.15
N THR A 13 -2.73 12.56 24.61
CA THR A 13 -1.66 11.81 23.94
C THR A 13 -2.19 10.63 23.13
N PRO A 14 -1.44 10.18 22.11
CA PRO A 14 -1.82 9.03 21.31
C PRO A 14 -1.58 7.72 22.05
N ILE A 15 -2.46 6.74 21.84
CA ILE A 15 -2.31 5.36 22.30
C ILE A 15 -2.27 4.43 21.10
N PHE A 16 -1.42 3.42 21.14
CA PHE A 16 -1.29 2.41 20.10
C PHE A 16 -1.58 1.03 20.68
N THR A 17 -2.23 0.18 19.90
CA THR A 17 -2.30 -1.25 20.21
C THR A 17 -0.93 -1.87 19.96
N ALA A 18 -0.45 -2.69 20.89
CA ALA A 18 0.80 -3.42 20.70
C ALA A 18 0.57 -4.52 19.67
N THR A 19 1.22 -4.42 18.51
CA THR A 19 1.11 -5.43 17.45
C THR A 19 2.17 -6.52 17.63
N LYS A 20 1.74 -7.78 17.64
CA LYS A 20 2.65 -8.94 17.64
C LYS A 20 3.30 -9.06 16.25
N PRO A 21 4.61 -9.34 16.16
CA PRO A 21 5.23 -9.60 14.87
C PRO A 21 4.60 -10.82 14.21
N VAL A 22 4.25 -10.72 12.93
CA VAL A 22 3.68 -11.83 12.15
C VAL A 22 4.71 -12.96 12.05
N ARG A 23 4.40 -14.08 12.71
CA ARG A 23 5.26 -15.27 12.72
C ARG A 23 5.40 -15.81 11.30
N GLY A 24 6.65 -16.09 10.89
CA GLY A 24 6.93 -16.68 9.59
C GLY A 24 6.82 -15.72 8.39
N LEU A 25 6.59 -14.42 8.61
CA LEU A 25 6.44 -13.44 7.52
C LEU A 25 7.60 -13.50 6.52
N ARG A 26 8.85 -13.47 7.01
CA ARG A 26 10.05 -13.53 6.17
C ARG A 26 10.13 -14.82 5.35
N MET A 27 9.76 -15.95 5.95
CA MET A 27 9.75 -17.25 5.27
C MET A 27 8.69 -17.28 4.17
N HIS A 28 7.49 -16.75 4.44
CA HIS A 28 6.40 -16.68 3.46
C HIS A 28 6.76 -15.83 2.24
N ILE A 29 7.30 -14.62 2.49
CA ILE A 29 7.78 -13.74 1.42
C ILE A 29 8.95 -14.40 0.66
N GLY A 30 9.87 -15.06 1.36
CA GLY A 30 10.95 -15.83 0.74
C GLY A 30 10.42 -16.93 -0.19
N CYS A 31 9.43 -17.72 0.25
CA CYS A 31 8.79 -18.75 -0.57
C CYS A 31 8.07 -18.16 -1.81
N MET A 32 7.46 -16.99 -1.68
CA MET A 32 6.86 -16.27 -2.81
C MET A 32 7.93 -15.85 -3.83
N LEU A 33 9.04 -15.28 -3.38
CA LEU A 33 10.15 -14.88 -4.26
C LEU A 33 10.84 -16.09 -4.93
N VAL A 34 10.98 -17.21 -4.23
CA VAL A 34 11.52 -18.45 -4.83
C VAL A 34 10.61 -18.96 -5.94
N ARG A 35 9.29 -18.98 -5.71
CA ARG A 35 8.31 -19.35 -6.74
C ARG A 35 8.38 -18.40 -7.93
N TYR A 36 8.45 -17.10 -7.67
CA TYR A 36 8.63 -16.08 -8.71
C TYR A 36 9.82 -16.39 -9.63
N ILE A 37 10.99 -16.68 -9.04
CA ILE A 37 12.20 -17.04 -9.80
C ILE A 37 11.99 -18.34 -10.58
N ALA A 38 11.41 -19.37 -9.95
CA ALA A 38 11.14 -20.66 -10.61
C ALA A 38 10.21 -20.51 -11.83
N PHE A 39 9.13 -19.74 -11.69
CA PHE A 39 8.22 -19.44 -12.81
C PHE A 39 8.88 -18.58 -13.89
N GLY A 40 9.85 -17.72 -13.55
CA GLY A 40 10.65 -16.98 -14.52
C GLY A 40 11.53 -17.89 -15.38
N TRP A 41 12.17 -18.89 -14.76
CA TRP A 41 12.91 -19.90 -15.51
C TRP A 41 12.01 -20.77 -16.38
N LEU A 42 10.83 -21.14 -15.88
CA LEU A 42 9.85 -21.91 -16.64
C LEU A 42 9.30 -21.10 -17.84
N SER A 43 8.96 -19.82 -17.64
CA SER A 43 8.47 -18.94 -18.70
C SER A 43 9.51 -18.76 -19.80
N LEU A 44 10.78 -18.59 -19.43
CA LEU A 44 11.90 -18.54 -20.37
C LEU A 44 12.01 -19.83 -21.19
N ALA A 45 11.95 -21.00 -20.55
CA ALA A 45 12.00 -22.28 -21.25
C ALA A 45 10.82 -22.41 -22.23
N LEU A 46 9.60 -22.13 -21.77
CA LEU A 46 8.40 -22.23 -22.61
C LEU A 46 8.44 -21.27 -23.80
N ILE A 47 8.78 -20.00 -23.60
CA ILE A 47 8.83 -19.02 -24.70
C ILE A 47 9.92 -19.39 -25.71
N ARG A 48 11.10 -19.80 -25.23
CA ARG A 48 12.22 -20.18 -26.11
C ARG A 48 11.93 -21.42 -26.95
N PHE A 49 11.20 -22.39 -26.42
CA PHE A 49 10.99 -23.68 -27.10
C PHE A 49 9.63 -23.82 -27.77
N ALA A 50 8.58 -23.20 -27.25
CA ALA A 50 7.22 -23.38 -27.75
C ALA A 50 6.74 -22.23 -28.66
N VAL A 51 7.22 -20.99 -28.45
CA VAL A 51 6.69 -19.81 -29.15
C VAL A 51 7.79 -18.77 -29.46
N PRO A 52 8.78 -19.11 -30.32
CA PRO A 52 9.95 -18.25 -30.56
C PRO A 52 9.62 -16.90 -31.23
N ASP A 53 8.50 -16.82 -31.96
CA ASP A 53 8.17 -15.66 -32.81
C ASP A 53 7.20 -14.65 -32.17
N VAL A 54 6.72 -14.88 -30.94
CA VAL A 54 5.78 -13.94 -30.30
C VAL A 54 6.54 -12.86 -29.54
N ASP A 55 6.35 -11.61 -29.94
CA ASP A 55 6.73 -10.44 -29.15
C ASP A 55 5.78 -10.32 -27.94
N ALA A 56 6.14 -11.03 -26.87
CA ALA A 56 5.35 -11.12 -25.65
C ALA A 56 5.40 -9.85 -24.80
N SER A 57 6.22 -8.85 -25.16
CA SER A 57 6.53 -7.72 -24.27
C SER A 57 5.30 -6.86 -23.95
N ALA A 58 4.61 -6.38 -24.97
CA ALA A 58 3.41 -5.56 -24.85
C ALA A 58 2.23 -6.34 -24.24
N GLY A 59 2.00 -7.57 -24.68
CA GLY A 59 0.93 -8.42 -24.19
C GLY A 59 1.09 -8.78 -22.71
N THR A 60 2.33 -8.98 -22.24
CA THR A 60 2.58 -9.28 -20.83
C THR A 60 2.27 -8.09 -19.92
N ILE A 61 2.63 -6.88 -20.32
CA ILE A 61 2.34 -5.66 -19.55
C ILE A 61 0.82 -5.46 -19.44
N LEU A 62 0.08 -5.70 -20.53
CA LEU A 62 -1.39 -5.64 -20.54
C LEU A 62 -2.08 -6.63 -19.61
N VAL A 63 -1.43 -7.73 -19.24
CA VAL A 63 -1.99 -8.74 -18.32
C VAL A 63 -1.55 -8.48 -16.87
N VAL A 64 -0.34 -7.98 -16.66
CA VAL A 64 0.19 -7.67 -15.32
C VAL A 64 -0.48 -6.44 -14.71
N ILE A 65 -0.75 -5.39 -15.49
CA ILE A 65 -1.40 -4.17 -14.97
C ILE A 65 -2.79 -4.45 -14.39
N PRO A 66 -3.69 -5.22 -15.04
CA PRO A 66 -4.95 -5.64 -14.43
C PRO A 66 -4.75 -6.41 -13.11
N ALA A 67 -3.81 -7.35 -13.04
CA ALA A 67 -3.55 -8.09 -11.79
C ALA A 67 -3.08 -7.14 -10.66
N TYR A 68 -2.24 -6.16 -11.01
CA TYR A 68 -1.78 -5.12 -10.10
C TYR A 68 -2.95 -4.25 -9.60
N THR A 69 -3.79 -3.77 -10.52
CA THR A 69 -4.99 -2.98 -10.21
C THR A 69 -5.98 -3.76 -9.36
N LEU A 70 -6.25 -5.03 -9.69
CA LEU A 70 -7.13 -5.89 -8.90
C LEU A 70 -6.57 -6.12 -7.48
N SER A 71 -5.26 -6.30 -7.34
CA SER A 71 -4.61 -6.41 -6.02
C SER A 71 -4.74 -5.13 -5.19
N ALA A 72 -4.78 -3.97 -5.85
CA ALA A 72 -5.02 -2.70 -5.16
C ALA A 72 -6.49 -2.50 -4.75
N LEU A 73 -7.43 -3.05 -5.52
CA LEU A 73 -8.88 -2.90 -5.27
C LEU A 73 -9.46 -3.95 -4.32
N PHE A 74 -8.84 -5.12 -4.19
CA PHE A 74 -9.36 -6.19 -3.36
C PHE A 74 -9.05 -6.00 -1.86
N ASN A 75 -10.09 -6.19 -1.04
CA ASN A 75 -10.00 -6.17 0.42
C ASN A 75 -10.18 -7.57 1.06
N SER A 76 -10.63 -8.55 0.28
CA SER A 76 -10.78 -9.94 0.75
C SER A 76 -9.42 -10.62 0.85
N SER A 77 -9.16 -11.27 1.99
CA SER A 77 -7.89 -11.99 2.21
C SER A 77 -7.69 -13.13 1.20
N LEU A 78 -8.75 -13.84 0.80
CA LEU A 78 -8.62 -14.89 -0.20
C LEU A 78 -8.36 -14.31 -1.59
N ALA A 79 -9.12 -13.28 -1.98
CA ALA A 79 -8.95 -12.64 -3.28
C ALA A 79 -7.55 -12.05 -3.44
N LEU A 80 -7.05 -11.35 -2.41
CA LEU A 80 -5.68 -10.81 -2.41
C LEU A 80 -4.62 -11.91 -2.53
N ALA A 81 -4.76 -13.01 -1.80
CA ALA A 81 -3.80 -14.11 -1.89
C ALA A 81 -3.75 -14.67 -3.33
N ILE A 82 -4.92 -14.93 -3.93
CA ILE A 82 -5.00 -15.43 -5.31
C ILE A 82 -4.42 -14.42 -6.29
N THR A 83 -4.81 -13.14 -6.20
CA THR A 83 -4.37 -12.10 -7.12
C THR A 83 -2.88 -11.79 -6.98
N ASN A 84 -2.33 -11.80 -5.76
CA ASN A 84 -0.89 -11.57 -5.54
C ASN A 84 -0.06 -12.73 -6.08
N GLU A 85 -0.51 -13.97 -5.89
CA GLU A 85 0.16 -15.15 -6.45
C GLU A 85 0.08 -15.15 -7.98
N ALA A 86 -1.11 -14.93 -8.55
CA ALA A 86 -1.29 -14.84 -10.00
C ALA A 86 -0.46 -13.70 -10.60
N GLY A 87 -0.50 -12.51 -9.99
CA GLY A 87 0.27 -11.35 -10.41
C GLY A 87 1.77 -11.57 -10.35
N ALA A 88 2.27 -12.25 -9.30
CA ALA A 88 3.66 -12.66 -9.19
C ALA A 88 4.06 -13.64 -10.30
N VAL A 89 3.25 -14.67 -10.57
CA VAL A 89 3.50 -15.63 -11.65
C VAL A 89 3.48 -14.96 -13.02
N LEU A 90 2.51 -14.09 -13.28
CA LEU A 90 2.38 -13.34 -14.54
C LEU A 90 3.56 -12.40 -14.75
N SER A 91 4.02 -11.73 -13.69
CA SER A 91 5.19 -10.85 -13.75
C SER A 91 6.48 -11.62 -14.01
N ALA A 92 6.56 -12.90 -13.63
CA ALA A 92 7.68 -13.75 -13.98
C ALA A 92 7.80 -14.03 -15.49
N VAL A 93 6.74 -13.82 -16.29
CA VAL A 93 6.83 -13.84 -17.77
C VAL A 93 7.69 -12.69 -18.28
N LEU A 94 7.76 -11.55 -17.59
CA LEU A 94 8.65 -10.43 -17.97
C LEU A 94 10.14 -10.81 -17.88
N TYR A 95 10.48 -11.84 -17.09
CA TYR A 95 11.86 -12.33 -16.99
C TYR A 95 12.38 -12.89 -18.31
N SER A 96 11.53 -13.55 -19.12
CA SER A 96 11.96 -14.06 -20.42
C SER A 96 12.35 -12.93 -21.37
N ASN A 97 11.60 -11.82 -21.34
CA ASN A 97 11.90 -10.62 -22.12
C ASN A 97 13.23 -10.00 -21.68
N LEU A 98 13.47 -9.92 -20.37
CA LEU A 98 14.75 -9.45 -19.83
C LEU A 98 15.94 -10.24 -20.36
N VAL A 99 15.84 -11.57 -20.32
CA VAL A 99 16.90 -12.49 -20.79
C VAL A 99 17.10 -12.36 -22.30
N ARG A 100 16.01 -12.28 -23.08
CA ARG A 100 16.06 -12.04 -24.53
C ARG A 100 16.83 -10.76 -24.85
N VAL A 101 16.45 -9.64 -24.24
CA VAL A 101 17.07 -8.34 -24.49
C VAL A 101 18.55 -8.34 -24.11
N TYR A 102 18.91 -8.95 -22.98
CA TYR A 102 20.30 -9.03 -22.52
C TYR A 102 21.18 -9.84 -23.48
N TYR A 103 20.78 -11.07 -23.80
CA TYR A 103 21.63 -12.00 -24.53
C TYR A 103 21.57 -11.83 -26.06
N LEU A 104 20.40 -11.50 -26.60
CA LEU A 104 20.18 -11.46 -28.05
C LEU A 104 20.36 -10.04 -28.60
N GLU A 105 19.75 -9.03 -27.97
CA GLU A 105 19.74 -7.67 -28.50
C GLU A 105 20.90 -6.82 -27.97
N ARG A 106 21.48 -7.19 -26.82
CA ARG A 106 22.56 -6.47 -26.12
C ARG A 106 22.22 -4.97 -25.89
N ASN A 107 20.94 -4.66 -25.77
CA ASN A 107 20.45 -3.31 -25.57
C ASN A 107 20.39 -3.01 -24.05
N ILE A 108 21.44 -2.36 -23.54
CA ILE A 108 21.60 -2.09 -22.10
C ILE A 108 20.45 -1.22 -21.54
N PRO A 109 20.04 -0.10 -22.18
CA PRO A 109 18.88 0.68 -21.72
C PRO A 109 17.60 -0.14 -21.60
N LEU A 110 17.30 -0.96 -22.61
CA LEU A 110 16.10 -1.79 -22.62
C LEU A 110 16.18 -2.91 -21.56
N PHE A 111 17.37 -3.47 -21.33
CA PHE A 111 17.60 -4.41 -20.23
C PHE A 111 17.33 -3.76 -18.86
N ALA A 112 17.84 -2.55 -18.63
CA ALA A 112 17.61 -1.82 -17.39
C ALA A 112 16.12 -1.51 -17.16
N TYR A 113 15.39 -1.17 -18.23
CA TYR A 113 13.94 -0.99 -18.20
C TYR A 113 13.23 -2.27 -17.72
N TYR A 114 13.42 -3.40 -18.41
CA TYR A 114 12.75 -4.65 -18.05
C TYR A 114 13.15 -5.15 -16.65
N LEU A 115 14.40 -4.96 -16.24
CA LEU A 115 14.85 -5.34 -14.90
C LEU A 115 14.11 -4.52 -13.84
N THR A 116 13.99 -3.22 -14.07
CA THR A 116 13.31 -2.33 -13.13
C THR A 116 11.83 -2.68 -13.04
N VAL A 117 11.15 -2.90 -14.18
CA VAL A 117 9.75 -3.32 -14.23
C VAL A 117 9.55 -4.66 -13.50
N LEU A 118 10.41 -5.65 -13.75
CA LEU A 118 10.37 -6.96 -13.09
C LEU A 118 10.49 -6.85 -11.57
N VAL A 119 11.52 -6.13 -11.08
CA VAL A 119 11.77 -5.96 -9.64
C VAL A 119 10.62 -5.20 -8.98
N THR A 120 10.10 -4.18 -9.67
CA THR A 120 8.98 -3.37 -9.21
C THR A 120 7.73 -4.21 -8.98
N PHE A 121 7.32 -5.01 -9.97
CA PHE A 121 6.14 -5.85 -9.82
C PHE A 121 6.32 -6.92 -8.75
N ALA A 122 7.48 -7.58 -8.70
CA ALA A 122 7.78 -8.56 -7.66
C ALA A 122 7.70 -7.94 -6.25
N ALA A 123 8.30 -6.76 -6.07
CA ALA A 123 8.26 -6.03 -4.80
C ALA A 123 6.84 -5.63 -4.42
N PHE A 124 6.03 -5.11 -5.36
CA PHE A 124 4.65 -4.75 -5.08
C PHE A 124 3.83 -5.94 -4.59
N PHE A 125 3.83 -7.07 -5.32
CA PHE A 125 3.02 -8.22 -4.90
C PHE A 125 3.51 -8.82 -3.57
N ALA A 126 4.82 -8.79 -3.30
CA ALA A 126 5.36 -9.19 -2.00
C ALA A 126 4.90 -8.25 -0.87
N LEU A 127 4.92 -6.94 -1.09
CA LEU A 127 4.44 -5.94 -0.12
C LEU A 127 2.93 -6.06 0.10
N ARG A 128 2.14 -6.27 -0.95
CA ARG A 128 0.70 -6.51 -0.85
C ARG A 128 0.38 -7.80 -0.09
N GLU A 129 1.19 -8.83 -0.26
CA GLU A 129 1.04 -10.08 0.49
C GLU A 129 1.41 -9.90 1.97
N MET A 130 2.45 -9.12 2.25
CA MET A 130 2.81 -8.72 3.61
C MET A 130 1.66 -7.91 4.25
N ASP A 131 1.11 -6.92 3.55
CA ASP A 131 -0.02 -6.13 4.02
C ASP A 131 -1.24 -7.02 4.35
N ARG A 132 -1.53 -8.01 3.50
CA ARG A 132 -2.62 -8.98 3.72
C ARG A 132 -2.43 -9.79 5.00
N LEU A 133 -1.19 -10.21 5.27
CA LEU A 133 -0.86 -10.96 6.49
C LEU A 133 -0.96 -10.08 7.74
N TRP A 134 -0.48 -8.83 7.67
CA TRP A 134 -0.65 -7.87 8.76
C TRP A 134 -2.11 -7.55 9.03
N ALA A 135 -2.91 -7.29 7.99
CA ALA A 135 -4.34 -7.04 8.14
C ALA A 135 -5.07 -8.23 8.79
N ARG A 136 -4.65 -9.47 8.49
CA ARG A 136 -5.20 -10.67 9.15
C ARG A 136 -4.84 -10.73 10.63
N GLU A 137 -3.61 -10.41 10.98
CA GLU A 137 -3.15 -10.39 12.37
C GLU A 137 -3.85 -9.29 13.17
N HIS A 138 -3.95 -8.07 12.62
CA HIS A 138 -4.70 -6.98 13.25
C HIS A 138 -6.17 -7.33 13.49
N LYS A 139 -6.84 -7.99 12.55
CA LYS A 139 -8.20 -8.49 12.76
C LYS A 139 -8.29 -9.50 13.90
N ARG A 140 -7.28 -10.36 14.05
CA ARG A 140 -7.21 -11.32 15.16
C ARG A 140 -7.01 -10.61 16.49
N GLU A 141 -6.06 -9.68 16.56
CA GLU A 141 -5.78 -8.89 17.77
C GLU A 141 -6.99 -8.05 18.19
N ALA A 142 -7.69 -7.41 17.24
CA ALA A 142 -8.93 -6.69 17.52
C ALA A 142 -10.01 -7.63 18.09
N ALA A 143 -10.17 -8.83 17.54
CA ALA A 143 -11.11 -9.83 18.06
C ALA A 143 -10.71 -10.33 19.47
N GLU A 144 -9.41 -10.54 19.72
CA GLU A 144 -8.88 -10.90 21.05
C GLU A 144 -9.17 -9.78 22.08
N LEU A 145 -9.00 -8.51 21.69
CA LEU A 145 -9.30 -7.36 22.55
C LEU A 145 -10.81 -7.19 22.82
N GLN A 146 -11.67 -7.64 21.89
CA GLN A 146 -13.11 -7.58 22.03
C GLN A 146 -13.71 -8.74 22.83
N GLN A 147 -12.99 -9.85 22.98
CA GLN A 147 -13.54 -11.12 23.48
C GLN A 147 -14.20 -11.03 24.88
N ASP A 148 -13.75 -10.11 25.73
CA ASP A 148 -14.32 -9.87 27.06
C ASP A 148 -14.62 -8.37 27.31
N TYR A 149 -14.61 -7.56 26.24
CA TYR A 149 -14.90 -6.13 26.34
C TYR A 149 -16.41 -5.91 26.22
N THR A 150 -17.04 -5.50 27.31
CA THR A 150 -18.50 -5.26 27.37
C THR A 150 -18.90 -3.88 26.82
N GLY A 151 -17.93 -3.04 26.45
CA GLY A 151 -18.16 -1.64 26.10
C GLY A 151 -18.25 -0.70 27.31
N ARG A 152 -18.11 -1.21 28.54
CA ARG A 152 -18.29 -0.46 29.77
C ARG A 152 -17.06 -0.47 30.66
N LEU A 153 -16.70 0.69 31.21
CA LEU A 153 -15.57 0.80 32.13
C LEU A 153 -15.78 0.04 33.44
N GLN A 154 -17.02 -0.10 33.89
CA GLN A 154 -17.36 -0.79 35.13
C GLN A 154 -16.97 -2.26 35.11
N ASP A 155 -16.97 -2.89 33.94
CA ASP A 155 -16.68 -4.32 33.80
C ASP A 155 -15.19 -4.61 33.66
N ALA A 156 -14.34 -3.57 33.64
CA ALA A 156 -12.90 -3.73 33.52
C ALA A 156 -12.31 -4.51 34.69
N VAL A 157 -11.46 -5.49 34.39
CA VAL A 157 -10.73 -6.30 35.37
C VAL A 157 -9.31 -5.77 35.54
N ALA A 158 -8.82 -5.72 36.78
CA ALA A 158 -7.43 -5.39 37.10
C ALA A 158 -6.80 -6.47 37.97
N SER A 159 -5.48 -6.65 37.84
CA SER A 159 -4.71 -7.56 38.70
C SER A 159 -4.72 -7.13 40.17
N VAL A 160 -4.84 -5.83 40.42
CA VAL A 160 -4.95 -5.22 41.74
C VAL A 160 -6.32 -4.52 41.85
N PRO A 161 -7.27 -5.06 42.63
CA PRO A 161 -8.61 -4.49 42.76
C PRO A 161 -8.63 -3.05 43.26
N GLN A 162 -7.74 -2.67 44.18
CA GLN A 162 -7.65 -1.31 44.71
C GLN A 162 -7.31 -0.29 43.61
N ASP A 163 -6.41 -0.65 42.69
CA ASP A 163 -6.04 0.24 41.58
C ASP A 163 -7.25 0.50 40.69
N ARG A 164 -8.03 -0.54 40.36
CA ARG A 164 -9.27 -0.39 39.60
C ARG A 164 -10.23 0.58 40.27
N GLU A 165 -10.50 0.41 41.56
CA GLU A 165 -11.41 1.30 42.30
C GLU A 165 -10.92 2.74 42.31
N HIS A 166 -9.63 2.97 42.55
CA HIS A 166 -9.04 4.30 42.51
C HIS A 166 -9.14 4.95 41.12
N ILE A 167 -8.88 4.18 40.06
CA ILE A 167 -8.94 4.68 38.67
C ILE A 167 -10.38 5.03 38.29
N LEU A 168 -11.34 4.14 38.58
CA LEU A 168 -12.75 4.37 38.28
C LEU A 168 -13.29 5.57 39.06
N ALA A 169 -12.94 5.69 40.34
CA ALA A 169 -13.31 6.86 41.15
C ALA A 169 -12.72 8.15 40.59
N ALA A 170 -11.46 8.14 40.13
CA ALA A 170 -10.83 9.30 39.51
C ALA A 170 -11.53 9.73 38.20
N ILE A 171 -11.86 8.77 37.33
CA ILE A 171 -12.60 9.00 36.08
C ILE A 171 -13.98 9.59 36.39
N GLN A 172 -14.69 9.00 37.35
CA GLN A 172 -16.03 9.41 37.75
C GLN A 172 -16.03 10.81 38.35
N THR A 173 -15.07 11.13 39.23
CA THR A 173 -14.93 12.45 39.85
C THR A 173 -14.71 13.55 38.81
N GLN A 174 -14.07 13.23 37.69
CA GLN A 174 -13.84 14.16 36.59
C GLN A 174 -14.97 14.17 35.54
N ASN A 175 -16.01 13.33 35.68
CA ASN A 175 -17.09 13.15 34.71
C ASN A 175 -16.59 12.77 33.29
N GLN A 176 -15.49 12.01 33.18
CA GLN A 176 -14.85 11.67 31.89
C GLN A 176 -15.18 10.25 31.39
N GLU A 177 -16.12 9.56 32.03
CA GLU A 177 -16.42 8.15 31.77
C GLU A 177 -16.73 7.87 30.30
N ALA A 178 -17.69 8.61 29.73
CA ALA A 178 -18.13 8.43 28.34
C ALA A 178 -17.02 8.73 27.32
N ASP A 179 -16.11 9.66 27.64
CA ASP A 179 -15.01 10.02 26.74
C ASP A 179 -13.88 8.99 26.77
N VAL A 180 -13.62 8.40 27.94
CA VAL A 180 -12.67 7.29 28.06
C VAL A 180 -13.23 6.04 27.38
N GLU A 181 -14.52 5.71 27.55
CA GLU A 181 -15.17 4.62 26.81
C GLU A 181 -15.04 4.82 25.30
N ARG A 182 -15.30 6.04 24.81
CA ARG A 182 -15.13 6.38 23.39
C ARG A 182 -13.67 6.27 22.95
N ALA A 183 -12.71 6.70 23.76
CA ALA A 183 -11.29 6.59 23.43
C ALA A 183 -10.83 5.14 23.30
N ILE A 184 -11.35 4.23 24.14
CA ILE A 184 -11.11 2.79 24.08
C ILE A 184 -11.77 2.18 22.84
N ASP A 185 -13.02 2.56 22.53
CA ASP A 185 -13.70 2.10 21.33
C ASP A 185 -12.94 2.50 20.05
N VAL A 186 -12.47 3.75 19.98
CA VAL A 186 -11.59 4.22 18.91
C VAL A 186 -10.29 3.40 18.85
N LEU A 187 -9.65 3.14 19.99
CA LEU A 187 -8.42 2.34 20.04
C LEU A 187 -8.62 0.93 19.46
N ILE A 188 -9.73 0.28 19.82
CA ILE A 188 -10.07 -1.08 19.37
C ILE A 188 -10.39 -1.09 17.87
N ASN A 189 -11.22 -0.16 17.40
CA ASN A 189 -11.69 -0.15 16.00
C ASN A 189 -10.64 0.40 15.02
N ALA A 190 -9.93 1.45 15.40
CA ALA A 190 -8.92 2.07 14.54
C ALA A 190 -7.52 1.43 14.66
N GLY A 191 -7.27 0.66 15.73
CA GLY A 191 -5.95 0.14 16.10
C GLY A 191 -5.05 1.16 16.83
N MET A 192 -5.54 2.39 17.00
CA MET A 192 -4.88 3.50 17.70
C MET A 192 -5.91 4.55 18.14
N SER A 193 -5.59 5.37 19.14
CA SER A 193 -6.44 6.46 19.61
C SER A 193 -5.65 7.76 19.64
N THR A 194 -5.84 8.62 18.65
CA THR A 194 -5.27 9.99 18.61
C THR A 194 -6.36 11.03 18.89
N PRO A 195 -5.99 12.25 19.27
CA PRO A 195 -6.96 13.35 19.41
C PRO A 195 -7.80 13.56 18.14
N ALA A 196 -7.18 13.47 16.96
CA ALA A 196 -7.87 13.61 15.68
C ALA A 196 -8.88 12.48 15.43
N LEU A 197 -8.51 11.22 15.65
CA LEU A 197 -9.42 10.08 15.49
C LEU A 197 -10.56 10.10 16.50
N ARG A 198 -10.28 10.48 17.76
CA ARG A 198 -11.33 10.66 18.78
C ARG A 198 -12.33 11.74 18.37
N SER A 199 -11.84 12.83 17.78
CA SER A 199 -12.69 13.93 17.29
C SER A 199 -13.51 13.50 16.07
N ALA A 200 -12.91 12.77 15.13
CA ALA A 200 -13.62 12.22 13.97
C ALA A 200 -14.72 11.22 14.37
N ALA A 201 -14.42 10.30 15.29
CA ALA A 201 -15.38 9.35 15.81
C ALA A 201 -16.53 10.03 16.57
N ALA A 202 -16.24 11.11 17.31
CA ALA A 202 -17.27 11.91 17.97
C ALA A 202 -18.24 12.59 16.98
N LEU A 203 -17.81 12.80 15.73
CA LEU A 203 -18.64 13.29 14.63
C LEU A 203 -19.36 12.17 13.85
N GLY A 204 -19.24 10.91 14.30
CA GLY A 204 -19.84 9.75 13.65
C GLY A 204 -19.08 9.26 12.40
N VAL A 205 -17.84 9.72 12.20
CA VAL A 205 -16.99 9.21 11.11
C VAL A 205 -16.49 7.81 11.49
N ASP A 206 -16.58 6.87 10.55
CA ASP A 206 -16.00 5.55 10.71
C ASP A 206 -14.46 5.66 10.70
N VAL A 207 -13.84 5.32 11.83
CA VAL A 207 -12.38 5.34 12.03
C VAL A 207 -11.76 3.95 11.95
N SER A 208 -12.52 2.94 11.53
CA SER A 208 -12.08 1.55 11.48
C SER A 208 -10.81 1.39 10.63
N GLY A 209 -9.78 0.79 11.23
CA GLY A 209 -8.49 0.56 10.57
C GLY A 209 -7.67 1.81 10.23
N ALA A 210 -7.99 2.99 10.78
CA ALA A 210 -7.26 4.23 10.47
C ALA A 210 -5.77 4.18 10.86
N GLY A 211 -5.39 3.35 11.84
CA GLY A 211 -3.99 3.11 12.20
C GLY A 211 -3.24 2.14 11.28
N CYS A 212 -3.94 1.51 10.34
CA CYS A 212 -3.33 0.61 9.36
C CYS A 212 -3.06 1.38 8.06
N TRP A 213 -1.86 1.25 7.53
CA TRP A 213 -1.52 1.72 6.19
C TRP A 213 -0.94 0.55 5.37
N ASN A 214 -1.18 0.59 4.05
CA ASN A 214 -0.70 -0.45 3.14
C ASN A 214 0.67 -0.05 2.58
N SER A 215 1.68 -0.87 2.85
CA SER A 215 3.03 -0.66 2.30
C SER A 215 3.06 -0.80 0.78
N GLY A 216 2.26 -1.71 0.22
CA GLY A 216 2.12 -1.87 -1.22
C GLY A 216 1.49 -0.65 -1.89
N PHE A 217 0.62 0.08 -1.19
CA PHE A 217 0.01 1.32 -1.71
C PHE A 217 1.06 2.43 -1.79
N VAL A 218 1.82 2.64 -0.72
CA VAL A 218 2.92 3.62 -0.70
C VAL A 218 3.95 3.31 -1.78
N PHE A 219 4.37 2.04 -1.86
CA PHE A 219 5.30 1.60 -2.88
C PHE A 219 4.73 1.83 -4.29
N GLY A 220 3.48 1.45 -4.53
CA GLY A 220 2.82 1.66 -5.82
C GLY A 220 2.76 3.14 -6.21
N THR A 221 2.42 4.04 -5.29
CA THR A 221 2.47 5.48 -5.55
C THR A 221 3.87 5.94 -5.93
N VAL A 222 4.91 5.51 -5.21
CA VAL A 222 6.30 5.87 -5.55
C VAL A 222 6.70 5.33 -6.92
N VAL A 223 6.31 4.10 -7.23
CA VAL A 223 6.59 3.49 -8.54
C VAL A 223 6.01 4.35 -9.66
N PHE A 224 4.73 4.70 -9.57
CA PHE A 224 4.03 5.35 -10.69
C PHE A 224 4.28 6.85 -10.77
N LEU A 225 4.54 7.53 -9.66
CA LEU A 225 4.81 8.97 -9.66
C LEU A 225 6.30 9.31 -9.73
N VAL A 226 7.21 8.38 -9.40
CA VAL A 226 8.66 8.65 -9.37
C VAL A 226 9.41 7.72 -10.30
N ILE A 227 9.31 6.40 -10.11
CA ILE A 227 10.16 5.44 -10.82
C ILE A 227 9.81 5.38 -12.31
N THR A 228 8.53 5.24 -12.66
CA THR A 228 8.08 5.11 -14.04
C THR A 228 8.40 6.36 -14.88
N PRO A 229 8.06 7.59 -14.45
CA PRO A 229 8.38 8.78 -15.23
C PRO A 229 9.90 9.04 -15.30
N TRP A 230 10.64 8.70 -14.24
CA TRP A 230 12.10 8.74 -14.27
C TRP A 230 12.68 7.74 -15.27
N LEU A 231 12.13 6.52 -15.36
CA LEU A 231 12.51 5.55 -16.38
C LEU A 231 12.27 6.09 -17.78
N HIS A 232 11.13 6.74 -18.04
CA HIS A 232 10.87 7.37 -19.35
C HIS A 232 11.90 8.47 -19.66
N LEU A 233 12.32 9.27 -18.66
CA LEU A 233 13.37 10.29 -18.84
C LEU A 233 14.73 9.70 -19.25
N VAL A 234 15.11 8.53 -18.71
CA VAL A 234 16.44 7.94 -18.94
C VAL A 234 16.48 6.94 -20.09
N THR A 235 15.36 6.30 -20.43
CA THR A 235 15.31 5.23 -21.43
C THR A 235 14.73 5.65 -22.77
N GLU A 236 13.85 6.66 -22.81
CA GLU A 236 13.23 7.11 -24.05
C GLU A 236 13.89 8.38 -24.57
N SER A 237 14.07 8.48 -25.89
CA SER A 237 14.37 9.75 -26.54
C SER A 237 13.11 10.63 -26.50
N VAL A 238 12.95 11.34 -25.38
CA VAL A 238 11.84 12.26 -25.14
C VAL A 238 12.09 13.61 -25.81
N THR A 239 11.04 14.16 -26.43
CA THR A 239 11.06 15.56 -26.88
C THR A 239 11.09 16.47 -25.64
N PRO A 240 11.55 17.73 -25.76
CA PRO A 240 11.55 18.65 -24.62
C PRO A 240 10.20 18.78 -23.91
N PHE A 241 9.10 18.65 -24.68
CA PHE A 241 7.75 18.62 -24.14
C PHE A 241 7.52 17.45 -23.17
N TRP A 242 7.85 16.22 -23.58
CA TRP A 242 7.69 15.04 -22.72
C TRP A 242 8.65 15.03 -21.54
N THR A 243 9.90 15.48 -21.76
CA THR A 243 10.89 15.65 -20.68
C THR A 243 10.38 16.56 -19.57
N PHE A 244 9.75 17.68 -19.94
CA PHE A 244 9.18 18.61 -18.97
C PHE A 244 8.11 17.93 -18.11
N TRP A 245 7.12 17.27 -18.71
CA TRP A 245 6.02 16.66 -17.98
C TRP A 245 6.45 15.48 -17.11
N CYS A 246 7.36 14.62 -17.59
CA CYS A 246 7.93 13.53 -16.78
C CYS A 246 8.69 14.09 -15.56
N SER A 247 9.37 15.23 -15.71
CA SER A 247 10.08 15.89 -14.61
C SER A 247 9.11 16.47 -13.58
N VAL A 248 8.00 17.06 -14.02
CA VAL A 248 6.95 17.58 -13.13
C VAL A 248 6.35 16.45 -12.28
N VAL A 249 5.86 15.37 -12.89
CA VAL A 249 5.26 14.26 -12.14
C VAL A 249 6.27 13.60 -11.18
N THR A 250 7.54 13.44 -11.60
CA THR A 250 8.61 12.93 -10.73
C THR A 250 8.80 13.81 -9.50
N THR A 251 8.80 15.12 -9.71
CA THR A 251 8.93 16.11 -8.62
C THR A 251 7.74 16.05 -7.68
N GLU A 252 6.52 15.94 -8.21
CA GLU A 252 5.30 15.78 -7.40
C GLU A 252 5.33 14.49 -6.57
N GLY A 253 5.76 13.38 -7.16
CA GLY A 253 5.93 12.10 -6.46
C GLY A 253 6.97 12.20 -5.33
N ILE A 254 8.08 12.91 -5.55
CA ILE A 254 9.09 13.17 -4.51
C ILE A 254 8.50 14.05 -3.39
N ILE A 255 7.80 15.14 -3.74
CA ILE A 255 7.14 16.01 -2.77
C ILE A 255 6.16 15.19 -1.92
N TRP A 256 5.34 14.35 -2.54
CA TRP A 256 4.42 13.47 -1.83
C TRP A 256 5.15 12.51 -0.89
N ALA A 257 6.23 11.85 -1.34
CA ALA A 257 6.99 10.93 -0.50
C ALA A 257 7.63 11.64 0.70
N VAL A 258 8.13 12.86 0.51
CA VAL A 258 8.66 13.70 1.59
C VAL A 258 7.53 14.06 2.57
N LEU A 259 6.39 14.55 2.11
CA LEU A 259 5.22 14.85 2.95
C LEU A 259 4.79 13.61 3.74
N PHE A 260 4.64 12.46 3.07
CA PHE A 260 4.27 11.19 3.68
C PHE A 260 5.20 10.78 4.83
N SER A 261 6.51 11.06 4.70
CA SER A 261 7.48 10.76 5.75
C SER A 261 7.26 11.60 7.03
N TYR A 262 6.74 12.83 6.89
CA TYR A 262 6.42 13.74 7.99
C TYR A 262 5.01 13.55 8.56
N LEU A 263 4.13 12.81 7.88
CA LEU A 263 2.77 12.56 8.35
C LEU A 263 2.72 11.75 9.64
N GLY A 264 1.77 12.11 10.50
CA GLY A 264 1.41 11.33 11.68
C GLY A 264 0.93 9.93 11.31
N VAL A 265 1.03 8.99 12.25
CA VAL A 265 0.66 7.58 12.00
C VAL A 265 -0.82 7.44 11.58
N ASP A 266 -1.70 8.28 12.15
CA ASP A 266 -3.14 8.36 11.80
C ASP A 266 -3.40 8.95 10.41
N GLN A 267 -2.48 9.74 9.88
CA GLN A 267 -2.64 10.38 8.56
C GLN A 267 -2.12 9.49 7.42
N ARG A 268 -1.16 8.61 7.70
CA ARG A 268 -0.52 7.74 6.69
C ARG A 268 -1.49 6.77 6.03
N GLY A 269 -2.43 6.21 6.78
CA GLY A 269 -3.45 5.31 6.23
C GLY A 269 -4.29 5.99 5.16
N PHE A 270 -4.76 7.20 5.47
CA PHE A 270 -5.52 8.03 4.54
C PHE A 270 -4.67 8.46 3.33
N ALA A 271 -3.48 9.01 3.56
CA ALA A 271 -2.59 9.48 2.49
C ALA A 271 -2.17 8.37 1.52
N ALA A 272 -1.85 7.17 2.01
CA ALA A 272 -1.52 6.03 1.14
C ALA A 272 -2.74 5.58 0.30
N SER A 273 -3.93 5.58 0.91
CA SER A 273 -5.17 5.17 0.25
C SER A 273 -5.62 6.19 -0.79
N SER A 274 -5.60 7.48 -0.46
CA SER A 274 -5.93 8.57 -1.38
C SER A 274 -4.92 8.62 -2.54
N ALA A 275 -3.62 8.41 -2.26
CA ALA A 275 -2.60 8.36 -3.30
C ALA A 275 -2.77 7.17 -4.25
N THR A 276 -3.26 6.04 -3.75
CA THR A 276 -3.59 4.86 -4.55
C THR A 276 -4.79 5.13 -5.44
N LEU A 277 -5.87 5.68 -4.87
CA LEU A 277 -7.14 5.89 -5.55
C LEU A 277 -7.12 7.05 -6.56
N LEU A 278 -6.44 8.15 -6.22
CA LEU A 278 -6.42 9.38 -7.02
C LEU A 278 -5.17 9.48 -7.91
N GLY A 279 -4.09 8.77 -7.55
CA GLY A 279 -2.82 8.81 -8.25
C GLY A 279 -2.58 7.55 -9.08
N PHE A 280 -2.23 6.48 -8.37
CA PHE A 280 -1.77 5.24 -8.99
C PHE A 280 -2.82 4.60 -9.92
N LEU A 281 -4.07 4.41 -9.46
CA LEU A 281 -5.10 3.74 -10.27
C LEU A 281 -5.47 4.53 -11.54
N PRO A 282 -5.71 5.86 -11.49
CA PRO A 282 -5.96 6.65 -12.68
C PRO A 282 -4.77 6.69 -13.64
N HIS A 283 -3.54 6.71 -13.14
CA HIS A 283 -2.34 6.61 -13.97
C HIS A 283 -2.33 5.28 -14.74
N GLY A 284 -2.45 4.14 -14.05
CA GLY A 284 -2.48 2.83 -14.71
C GLY A 284 -3.61 2.69 -15.74
N LEU A 285 -4.78 3.25 -15.45
CA LEU A 285 -5.91 3.28 -16.37
C LEU A 285 -5.64 4.16 -17.60
N THR A 286 -5.09 5.35 -17.40
CA THR A 286 -4.76 6.29 -18.50
C THR A 286 -3.74 5.65 -19.44
N TRP A 287 -2.71 5.02 -18.88
CA TRP A 287 -1.73 4.26 -19.65
C TRP A 287 -2.39 3.14 -20.48
N ALA A 288 -3.24 2.32 -19.85
CA ALA A 288 -3.88 1.19 -20.52
C ALA A 288 -4.81 1.64 -21.65
N VAL A 289 -5.59 2.70 -21.43
CA VAL A 289 -6.46 3.28 -22.45
C VAL A 289 -5.64 3.83 -23.62
N ALA A 290 -4.59 4.60 -23.34
CA ALA A 290 -3.72 5.13 -24.38
C ALA A 290 -3.04 4.01 -25.20
N PHE A 291 -2.60 2.94 -24.52
CA PHE A 291 -2.01 1.78 -25.17
C PHE A 291 -3.01 1.08 -26.10
N LEU A 292 -4.22 0.79 -25.61
CA LEU A 292 -5.27 0.13 -26.40
C LEU A 292 -5.77 0.99 -27.56
N ALA A 293 -5.67 2.32 -27.43
CA ALA A 293 -5.96 3.27 -28.50
C ALA A 293 -4.85 3.35 -29.57
N GLY A 294 -3.73 2.62 -29.41
CA GLY A 294 -2.61 2.65 -30.34
C GLY A 294 -1.81 3.95 -30.28
N ALA A 295 -1.82 4.66 -29.15
CA ALA A 295 -1.00 5.85 -28.98
C ALA A 295 0.49 5.49 -29.12
N GLU A 296 1.25 6.35 -29.80
CA GLU A 296 2.70 6.13 -29.97
C GLU A 296 3.47 6.19 -28.64
N ARG A 297 2.94 6.92 -27.64
CA ARG A 297 3.59 7.17 -26.34
C ARG A 297 2.59 7.10 -25.18
N PRO A 298 2.07 5.90 -24.85
CA PRO A 298 1.09 5.75 -23.77
C PRO A 298 1.65 6.15 -22.40
N GLY A 299 2.95 5.93 -22.17
CA GLY A 299 3.70 6.39 -20.98
C GLY A 299 3.63 7.90 -20.79
N GLY A 300 4.05 8.65 -21.82
CA GLY A 300 4.00 10.11 -21.79
C GLY A 300 2.60 10.67 -21.56
N ILE A 301 1.56 10.11 -22.21
CA ILE A 301 0.16 10.54 -22.00
C ILE A 301 -0.26 10.35 -20.54
N SER A 302 0.10 9.21 -19.95
CA SER A 302 -0.16 8.92 -18.54
C SER A 302 0.58 9.88 -17.59
N ASP A 303 1.86 10.17 -17.88
CA ASP A 303 2.68 11.11 -17.12
C ASP A 303 2.13 12.54 -17.19
N LEU A 304 1.68 12.97 -18.38
CA LEU A 304 1.04 14.26 -18.59
C LEU A 304 -0.25 14.39 -17.78
N ALA A 305 -1.14 13.38 -17.86
CA ALA A 305 -2.37 13.38 -17.08
C ALA A 305 -2.08 13.39 -15.56
N SER A 306 -1.02 12.68 -15.15
CA SER A 306 -0.58 12.66 -13.77
C SER A 306 -0.07 14.02 -13.31
N ALA A 307 0.81 14.65 -14.08
CA ALA A 307 1.35 15.97 -13.76
C ALA A 307 0.29 17.08 -13.69
N ILE A 308 -0.77 16.98 -14.50
CA ILE A 308 -1.82 18.02 -14.55
C ILE A 308 -2.90 17.79 -13.50
N VAL A 309 -3.28 16.53 -13.27
CA VAL A 309 -4.49 16.19 -12.49
C VAL A 309 -4.15 15.35 -11.27
N TRP A 310 -3.54 14.19 -11.48
CA TRP A 310 -3.44 13.17 -10.43
C TRP A 310 -2.44 13.55 -9.33
N GLY A 311 -1.25 14.01 -9.68
CA GLY A 311 -0.21 14.45 -8.75
C GLY A 311 -0.66 15.60 -7.84
N PRO A 312 -1.22 16.71 -8.37
CA PRO A 312 -1.76 17.77 -7.55
C PRO A 312 -2.87 17.31 -6.59
N LEU A 313 -3.75 16.41 -7.03
CA LEU A 313 -4.78 15.82 -6.16
C LEU A 313 -4.15 14.99 -5.05
N VAL A 314 -3.22 14.09 -5.39
CA VAL A 314 -2.50 13.23 -4.42
C VAL A 314 -1.80 14.07 -3.35
N ILE A 315 -1.12 15.16 -3.73
CA ILE A 315 -0.47 16.08 -2.79
C ILE A 315 -1.50 16.80 -1.93
N THR A 316 -2.60 17.28 -2.51
CA THR A 316 -3.64 18.04 -1.80
C THR A 316 -4.31 17.20 -0.72
N PHE A 317 -4.65 15.94 -1.04
CA PHE A 317 -5.27 15.00 -0.10
C PHE A 317 -4.27 14.33 0.86
N SER A 318 -2.99 14.67 0.79
CA SER A 318 -1.97 14.17 1.73
C SER A 318 -1.49 15.23 2.72
N ARG A 319 -2.15 16.39 2.77
CA ARG A 319 -1.94 17.46 3.76
C ARG A 319 -3.02 17.40 4.83
#